data_AF-A0A9Q3JMF0-F1
#
_entry.id   AF-A0A9Q3JMF0-F1
#
_cell.length_a   1.000
_cell.length_b   1.000
_cell.length_c   1.000
_cell.angle_alpha   90.00
_cell.angle_beta   90.00
_cell.angle_gamma   90.00
#
_symmetry.space_group_name_H-M   'P 1'
#
loop_
_entity.id
_entity.type
_entity.pdbx_description
1 polymer ?
#
loop_
_entity_poly.entity_id
_entity_poly.type
_entity_poly.pdbx_seq_one_letter_code
_entity_poly.pdbx_strand_id
1 'polypeptide(L)'
;MRDSIVRPFIIIKLIGNNSVEVRLTEEFSRKHPVFPVSLVKPYFWTGEDKLPSRKKTTTTPDIVEVEDSPGPLKNIIKARKIRLNGKDKRQYLIRFKTQTADKDKWLAEDAIPDGNLHLRRFRSSRRNEQPH
;
A
#
# COMPACT_ATOMS: atom_id res chain seq x y z
N MET A 1 6.57 -6.83 26.82
CA MET A 1 7.45 -5.83 26.17
C MET A 1 6.74 -4.50 26.24
N ARG A 2 7.26 -3.52 26.98
CA ARG A 2 6.73 -2.16 26.97
C ARG A 2 7.58 -1.39 25.97
N ASP A 3 6.96 -0.90 24.91
CA ASP A 3 7.62 -0.02 23.93
C ASP A 3 8.09 1.24 24.65
N SER A 4 9.40 1.45 24.66
CA SER A 4 10.00 2.66 25.16
C SER A 4 9.74 3.79 24.18
N ILE A 5 8.92 4.74 24.62
CA ILE A 5 8.75 6.01 23.92
C ILE A 5 10.09 6.74 24.03
N VAL A 6 10.86 6.73 22.93
CA VAL A 6 12.10 7.49 22.78
C VAL A 6 11.74 8.97 22.71
N ARG A 7 11.78 9.65 23.85
CA ARG A 7 11.67 11.12 23.95
C ARG A 7 13.07 11.74 23.79
N PRO A 8 13.16 13.03 23.39
CA PRO A 8 14.41 13.76 23.43
C PRO A 8 15.03 13.72 24.84
N PHE A 9 16.35 13.58 24.91
CA PHE A 9 17.06 13.63 26.18
C PHE A 9 17.06 15.07 26.73
N ILE A 10 16.83 15.20 28.03
CA ILE A 10 16.87 16.49 28.71
C ILE A 10 18.33 16.81 29.05
N ILE A 11 18.80 17.98 28.62
CA ILE A 11 20.12 18.50 29.03
C ILE A 11 20.01 19.01 30.46
N ILE A 12 20.84 18.47 31.35
CA ILE A 12 20.90 18.86 32.77
C ILE A 12 21.82 20.06 32.92
N LYS A 13 23.03 19.98 32.35
CA LYS A 13 24.04 21.06 32.42
C LYS A 13 25.03 20.99 31.27
N LEU A 14 25.68 22.12 31.00
CA LEU A 14 26.86 22.20 30.15
C LEU A 14 28.11 21.92 30.99
N ILE A 15 28.98 21.04 30.51
CA ILE A 15 30.27 20.72 31.12
C ILE A 15 31.37 21.37 30.26
N GLY A 16 31.98 22.43 30.78
CA GLY A 16 32.88 23.28 30.01
C GLY A 16 32.17 23.86 28.79
N ASN A 17 32.87 23.95 27.66
CA ASN A 17 32.31 24.50 26.42
C ASN A 17 31.97 23.43 25.38
N ASN A 18 32.41 22.19 25.60
CA ASN A 18 32.43 21.14 24.56
C ASN A 18 31.54 19.95 24.89
N SER A 19 30.89 19.89 26.05
CA SER A 19 30.10 18.72 26.45
C SER A 19 28.84 19.09 27.22
N VAL A 20 27.82 18.23 27.14
CA VAL A 20 26.56 18.33 27.86
C VAL A 20 26.33 17.06 28.67
N GLU A 21 25.81 17.21 29.88
CA GLU A 21 25.26 16.11 30.65
C GLU A 21 23.78 15.97 30.35
N VAL A 22 23.33 14.76 30.05
CA VAL A 22 21.94 14.46 29.71
C VAL A 22 21.34 13.46 30.69
N ARG A 23 20.03 13.59 30.93
CA ARG A 23 19.28 12.63 31.73
C ARG A 23 18.96 11.39 30.90
N LEU A 24 19.67 10.29 31.17
CA LEU A 24 19.44 9.00 30.52
C LEU A 24 18.23 8.27 31.15
N THR A 25 17.46 7.56 30.32
CA THR A 25 16.40 6.66 30.76
C THR A 25 16.98 5.33 31.24
N GLU A 26 16.17 4.50 31.91
CA GLU A 26 16.59 3.21 32.49
C GLU A 26 17.28 2.28 31.47
N GLU A 27 16.84 2.33 30.21
CA GLU A 27 17.40 1.58 29.09
C GLU A 27 18.85 1.96 28.75
N PHE A 28 19.22 3.20 29.03
CA PHE A 28 20.56 3.74 28.78
C PHE A 28 21.37 3.91 30.07
N SER A 29 20.93 3.37 31.19
CA SER A 29 21.61 3.46 32.50
C SER A 29 23.08 3.01 32.47
N ARG A 30 23.45 2.11 31.55
CA ARG A 30 24.83 1.62 31.35
C ARG A 30 25.71 2.54 30.49
N LYS A 31 25.16 3.60 29.89
CA LYS A 31 25.90 4.56 29.05
C LYS A 31 26.36 5.75 29.88
N HIS A 32 27.44 6.39 29.43
CA HIS A 32 27.93 7.60 30.07
C HIS A 32 26.95 8.77 29.81
N PRO A 33 26.56 9.57 30.82
CA PRO A 33 25.56 10.62 30.66
C PRO A 33 26.12 11.90 30.00
N VAL A 34 27.42 11.98 29.75
CA VAL A 34 28.07 13.16 29.14
C VAL A 34 28.39 12.91 27.67
N PHE A 35 27.97 13.83 26.82
CA PHE A 35 28.15 13.78 25.37
C PHE A 35 28.73 15.08 24.81
N PRO A 36 29.51 15.03 23.70
CA PRO A 36 29.96 16.22 23.00
C PRO A 36 28.82 17.10 22.49
N VAL A 37 28.98 18.43 22.54
CA VAL A 37 28.01 19.40 22.02
C VAL A 37 27.74 19.23 20.52
N SER A 38 28.70 18.69 19.76
CA SER A 38 28.57 18.43 18.33
C SER A 38 27.49 17.40 17.98
N LEU A 39 27.11 16.55 18.94
CA LEU A 39 26.04 15.55 18.78
C LEU A 39 24.66 16.12 19.14
N VAL A 40 24.61 17.30 19.74
CA VAL A 40 23.36 17.91 20.19
C VAL A 40 22.65 18.51 18.98
N LYS A 41 21.42 18.05 18.74
CA LYS A 41 20.51 18.68 17.78
C LYS A 41 19.33 19.30 18.53
N PRO A 42 18.97 20.57 18.22
CA PRO A 42 17.80 21.18 18.83
C PRO A 42 16.56 20.38 18.44
N TYR A 43 15.79 20.00 19.45
CA TYR A 43 14.51 19.34 19.25
C TYR A 43 13.40 20.38 19.19
N PHE A 44 12.76 20.49 18.03
CA PHE A 44 11.59 21.34 17.85
C PHE A 44 10.32 20.50 17.99
N TRP A 45 9.55 20.76 19.05
CA TRP A 45 8.22 20.16 19.18
C TRP A 45 7.35 20.63 18.01
N THR A 46 7.05 19.71 17.11
CA THR A 46 6.11 19.94 16.01
C THR A 46 4.70 19.68 16.54
N GLY A 47 4.16 20.67 17.25
CA GLY A 47 2.72 20.75 17.50
C GLY A 47 1.97 21.04 16.20
N GLU A 48 0.69 20.66 16.14
CA GLU A 48 -0.20 20.94 14.98
C GLU A 48 -0.22 22.43 14.60
N ASP A 49 0.07 23.33 15.54
CA ASP A 49 0.07 24.78 15.34
C ASP A 49 1.28 25.34 14.56
N LYS A 50 2.42 24.63 14.53
CA LYS A 50 3.67 25.15 13.92
C LYS A 50 3.92 24.67 12.50
N LEU A 51 3.13 23.71 12.02
CA LEU A 51 3.12 23.27 10.63
C LEU A 51 1.68 23.29 10.11
N PRO A 52 1.18 24.42 9.57
CA PRO A 52 -0.16 24.49 8.98
C PRO A 52 -0.33 23.51 7.80
N SER A 53 0.76 23.14 7.13
CA SER A 53 0.79 22.10 6.08
C SER A 53 0.72 20.67 6.62
N ARG A 54 0.96 20.48 7.93
CA ARG A 54 0.79 19.21 8.67
C ARG A 54 -0.53 19.21 9.45
N LYS A 55 -1.54 19.93 8.97
CA LYS A 55 -2.92 19.52 9.26
C LYS A 55 -2.98 18.06 8.83
N LYS A 56 -3.18 17.16 9.80
CA LYS A 56 -3.65 15.81 9.49
C LYS A 56 -4.98 16.04 8.79
N THR A 57 -4.96 16.13 7.47
CA THR A 57 -6.08 15.62 6.72
C THR A 57 -6.13 14.16 7.14
N THR A 58 -6.94 13.86 8.15
CA THR A 58 -7.65 12.58 8.22
C THR A 58 -8.67 12.57 7.08
N THR A 59 -8.21 12.90 5.87
CA THR A 59 -8.49 12.06 4.76
C THR A 59 -7.62 10.85 5.07
N THR A 60 -8.16 9.91 5.87
CA THR A 60 -8.14 8.53 5.40
C THR A 60 -8.31 8.69 3.91
N PRO A 61 -7.37 8.26 3.03
CA PRO A 61 -7.82 8.05 1.68
C PRO A 61 -9.08 7.24 1.92
N ASP A 62 -10.24 7.77 1.51
CA ASP A 62 -11.28 6.84 1.12
C ASP A 62 -10.45 5.87 0.30
N ILE A 63 -10.41 4.62 0.74
CA ILE A 63 -10.36 3.59 -0.25
C ILE A 63 -11.65 3.91 -1.00
N VAL A 64 -11.50 4.82 -1.97
CA VAL A 64 -12.07 4.67 -3.27
C VAL A 64 -11.60 3.24 -3.50
N GLU A 65 -12.47 2.30 -3.15
CA GLU A 65 -12.83 1.28 -4.08
C GLU A 65 -12.92 2.10 -5.34
N VAL A 66 -11.77 2.17 -6.05
CA VAL A 66 -11.76 2.47 -7.45
C VAL A 66 -12.71 1.38 -7.84
N GLU A 67 -13.98 1.76 -7.98
CA GLU A 67 -14.91 1.05 -8.79
C GLU A 67 -14.07 0.96 -10.05
N ASP A 68 -13.37 -0.18 -10.16
CA ASP A 68 -12.64 -0.63 -11.31
C ASP A 68 -13.79 -0.89 -12.26
N SER A 69 -14.44 0.20 -12.65
CA SER A 69 -15.46 0.36 -13.63
C SER A 69 -14.66 -0.10 -14.82
N PRO A 70 -14.82 -1.40 -15.18
CA PRO A 70 -13.81 -2.06 -15.95
C PRO A 70 -13.78 -1.29 -17.25
N GLY A 71 -12.66 -0.60 -17.50
CA GLY A 71 -12.53 0.20 -18.71
C GLY A 71 -12.91 -0.67 -19.91
N PRO A 72 -13.33 -0.10 -21.04
CA PRO A 72 -13.95 -0.86 -22.12
C PRO A 72 -13.12 -2.11 -22.47
N LEU A 73 -13.79 -3.26 -22.45
CA LEU A 73 -13.17 -4.56 -22.60
C LEU A 73 -12.51 -4.67 -23.99
N LYS A 74 -11.26 -5.13 -24.05
CA LYS A 74 -10.55 -5.37 -25.32
C LYS A 74 -10.91 -6.74 -25.86
N ASN A 75 -10.56 -7.78 -25.12
CA ASN A 75 -10.79 -9.17 -25.48
C ASN A 75 -10.64 -10.11 -24.27
N ILE A 76 -11.18 -11.31 -24.43
CA ILE A 76 -10.96 -12.44 -23.52
C ILE A 76 -9.77 -13.25 -24.04
N ILE A 77 -8.82 -13.56 -23.16
CA ILE A 77 -7.56 -14.23 -23.52
C ILE A 77 -7.65 -15.74 -23.23
N LYS A 78 -8.13 -16.09 -22.04
CA LYS A 78 -8.15 -17.47 -21.53
C LYS A 78 -9.45 -17.75 -20.81
N ALA A 79 -9.77 -19.03 -20.72
CA ALA A 79 -10.86 -19.55 -19.89
C ALA A 79 -10.30 -20.62 -18.96
N ARG A 80 -10.81 -20.69 -17.74
CA ARG A 80 -10.51 -21.76 -16.78
C ARG A 80 -11.79 -22.22 -16.09
N LYS A 81 -11.81 -23.47 -15.63
CA LYS A 81 -12.88 -24.01 -14.78
C LYS A 81 -12.38 -24.04 -13.35
N ILE A 82 -13.16 -23.53 -12.41
CA ILE A 82 -12.85 -23.51 -10.98
C ILE A 82 -14.01 -24.08 -10.19
N ARG A 83 -13.73 -24.70 -9.05
CA ARG A 83 -14.76 -25.18 -8.13
C ARG A 83 -14.85 -24.21 -6.95
N LEU A 84 -15.95 -23.47 -6.88
CA LEU A 84 -16.23 -22.48 -5.83
C LEU A 84 -17.51 -22.92 -5.10
N ASN A 85 -17.45 -23.08 -3.78
CA ASN A 85 -18.57 -23.53 -2.95
C ASN A 85 -19.21 -24.84 -3.46
N GLY A 86 -18.38 -25.79 -3.87
CA GLY A 86 -18.82 -27.09 -4.41
C GLY A 86 -19.38 -27.07 -5.83
N LYS A 87 -19.60 -25.88 -6.42
CA LYS A 87 -20.12 -25.71 -7.79
C LYS A 87 -19.00 -25.43 -8.78
N ASP A 88 -19.06 -26.10 -9.93
CA ASP A 88 -18.17 -25.82 -11.05
C ASP A 88 -18.59 -24.51 -11.74
N LYS A 89 -17.71 -23.51 -11.70
CA LYS A 89 -17.88 -22.23 -12.40
C LYS A 89 -16.78 -22.02 -13.43
N ARG A 90 -17.10 -21.31 -14.52
CA ARG A 90 -16.10 -20.87 -15.50
C ARG A 90 -15.68 -19.44 -15.20
N GLN A 91 -14.39 -19.17 -15.33
CA GLN A 91 -13.83 -17.83 -15.30
C GLN A 91 -13.09 -17.55 -16.59
N TYR A 92 -13.07 -16.27 -16.94
CA TYR A 92 -12.46 -15.75 -18.16
C TYR A 92 -11.43 -14.69 -17.79
N LEU A 93 -10.23 -14.79 -18.39
CA LEU A 93 -9.16 -13.81 -18.22
C LEU A 93 -9.41 -12.67 -19.21
N ILE A 94 -9.63 -11.48 -18.68
CA ILE A 94 -10.04 -10.31 -19.45
C ILE A 94 -8.87 -9.35 -19.59
N ARG A 95 -8.69 -8.84 -20.81
CA ARG A 95 -7.82 -7.71 -21.12
C ARG A 95 -8.64 -6.47 -21.37
N PHE A 96 -8.28 -5.37 -20.71
CA PHE A 96 -8.93 -4.07 -20.89
C PHE A 96 -8.20 -3.23 -21.95
N LYS A 97 -8.92 -2.37 -22.70
CA LYS A 97 -8.35 -1.66 -23.86
C LYS A 97 -7.19 -0.72 -23.51
N THR A 98 -7.21 -0.15 -22.31
CA THR A 98 -6.28 0.90 -21.87
C THR A 98 -5.32 0.42 -20.78
N GLN A 99 -5.36 -0.87 -20.42
CA GLN A 99 -4.57 -1.42 -19.32
C GLN A 99 -3.51 -2.41 -19.84
N THR A 100 -2.37 -2.46 -19.14
CA THR A 100 -1.29 -3.42 -19.41
C THR A 100 -1.68 -4.82 -18.91
N ALA A 101 -0.94 -5.83 -19.36
CA ALA A 101 -1.19 -7.24 -19.00
C ALA A 101 -1.18 -7.49 -17.48
N ASP A 102 -0.49 -6.65 -16.70
CA ASP A 102 -0.42 -6.74 -15.24
C ASP A 102 -1.78 -6.52 -14.57
N LYS A 103 -2.71 -5.85 -15.27
CA LYS A 103 -4.07 -5.59 -14.78
C LYS A 103 -5.11 -6.55 -15.36
N ASP A 104 -4.69 -7.62 -16.05
CA ASP A 104 -5.62 -8.64 -16.54
C ASP A 104 -6.27 -9.36 -15.34
N LYS A 105 -7.60 -9.47 -15.35
CA LYS A 105 -8.36 -10.06 -14.23
C LYS A 105 -9.20 -11.27 -14.66
N TRP A 106 -9.31 -12.24 -13.77
CA TRP A 106 -10.21 -13.39 -13.92
C TRP A 106 -11.60 -13.02 -13.42
N LEU A 107 -12.56 -12.85 -14.33
CA LEU A 107 -13.96 -12.59 -13.98
C LEU A 107 -14.86 -13.79 -14.29
N ALA A 108 -15.96 -13.91 -13.56
CA ALA A 108 -17.04 -14.85 -13.86
C ALA A 108 -17.86 -14.33 -15.06
N GLU A 109 -18.60 -15.21 -15.73
CA GLU A 109 -19.44 -14.88 -16.90
C GLU A 109 -20.42 -13.71 -16.61
N ASP A 110 -21.02 -13.69 -15.42
CA ASP A 110 -21.99 -12.66 -15.01
C ASP A 110 -21.34 -11.29 -14.73
N ALA A 111 -20.04 -11.25 -14.43
CA ALA A 111 -19.31 -10.04 -14.07
C ALA A 111 -18.62 -9.38 -15.27
N ILE A 112 -18.83 -9.88 -16.49
CA ILE A 112 -18.22 -9.35 -17.71
C ILE A 112 -19.15 -8.32 -18.35
N PRO A 113 -18.74 -7.04 -18.48
CA PRO A 113 -19.48 -6.06 -19.26
C PRO A 113 -19.60 -6.52 -20.72
N ASP A 114 -20.82 -6.44 -21.29
CA ASP A 114 -21.13 -6.93 -22.64
C ASP A 114 -20.68 -8.39 -22.90
N GLY A 115 -20.73 -9.23 -21.85
CA GLY A 115 -20.18 -10.59 -21.84
C GLY A 115 -20.59 -11.44 -23.04
N ASN A 116 -21.85 -11.37 -23.47
CA ASN A 116 -22.36 -12.14 -24.61
C ASN A 116 -21.59 -11.88 -25.92
N LEU A 117 -21.29 -10.62 -26.23
CA LEU A 117 -20.55 -10.26 -27.45
C LEU A 117 -19.12 -10.79 -27.39
N HIS A 118 -18.45 -10.56 -26.26
CA HIS A 118 -17.05 -10.92 -26.07
C HIS A 118 -16.84 -12.44 -25.96
N LEU A 119 -17.74 -13.14 -25.28
CA LEU A 119 -17.73 -14.60 -25.17
C LEU A 119 -18.01 -15.27 -26.51
N ARG A 120 -18.94 -14.73 -27.31
CA ARG A 120 -19.19 -15.25 -28.66
C ARG A 120 -17.93 -15.13 -29.53
N ARG A 121 -17.28 -13.96 -29.54
CA ARG A 121 -16.02 -13.75 -30.29
C ARG A 121 -14.92 -14.71 -29.85
N PHE A 122 -14.74 -14.89 -28.54
CA PHE A 122 -13.75 -15.80 -27.97
C PHE A 122 -14.03 -17.27 -28.31
N ARG A 123 -15.29 -17.70 -28.25
CA ARG A 123 -15.69 -19.07 -28.62
C ARG A 123 -15.46 -19.32 -30.11
N SER A 124 -15.74 -18.35 -30.97
CA SER A 124 -15.47 -18.44 -32.40
C SER A 124 -13.97 -18.49 -32.71
N SER A 125 -13.14 -17.67 -32.07
CA SER A 125 -11.69 -17.69 -32.29
C SER A 125 -11.05 -19.00 -31.85
N ARG A 126 -11.47 -19.54 -30.69
CA ARG A 126 -10.99 -20.84 -30.18
C ARG A 126 -11.32 -22.02 -31.09
N ARG A 127 -12.47 -21.97 -31.78
CA ARG A 127 -12.86 -23.01 -32.73
C ARG A 127 -11.96 -23.03 -33.96
N ASN A 128 -11.49 -21.87 -34.41
CA ASN A 128 -10.61 -21.76 -35.57
C ASN A 128 -9.14 -22.09 -35.27
N GLU A 129 -8.73 -22.08 -34.00
CA GLU A 129 -7.36 -22.41 -33.57
C GLU A 129 -7.12 -23.91 -33.34
N GLN A 130 -8.17 -24.76 -33.37
CA GLN A 130 -7.98 -26.21 -33.38
C GLN A 130 -8.02 -26.71 -34.84
N PRO A 131 -6.87 -27.03 -35.44
CA PRO A 131 -6.87 -27.76 -36.70
C PRO A 131 -7.45 -29.16 -36.47
N HIS A 132 -8.25 -29.60 -37.44
CA HIS A 132 -8.71 -30.98 -37.57
C HIS A 132 -7.54 -31.95 -37.78
#